data_AF-A0A9D2CBF8-F1
#
_entry.id   AF-A0A9D2CBF8-F1
#
_cell.length_a   1.000
_cell.length_b   1.000
_cell.length_c   1.000
_cell.angle_alpha   90.00
_cell.angle_beta   90.00
_cell.angle_gamma   90.00
#
_symmetry.space_group_name_H-M   'P 1'
#
loop_
_entity.id
_entity.type
_entity.pdbx_description
1 polymer ?
#
loop_
_entity_poly.entity_id
_entity_poly.type
_entity_poly.pdbx_seq_one_letter_code
_entity_poly.pdbx_strand_id
1 'polypeptide(L)'
;MNDDRQTQFHLIEEEYTARKGVFDEDDARVRRCKEALRRLSGADRRLFILYADIGSVRKMSQMLGVSKSTVQNRVTEIRRKIIESMPQARRNQENE
;
A
#
# COMPACT_ATOMS: atom_id res chain seq x y z
N MET A 1 -42.08 -11.13 -20.39
CA MET A 1 -40.91 -12.01 -20.58
C MET A 1 -39.67 -11.15 -20.57
N ASN A 2 -38.94 -11.31 -19.46
CA ASN A 2 -37.50 -11.15 -19.25
C ASN A 2 -36.92 -9.74 -19.22
N ASP A 3 -37.32 -9.09 -18.13
CA ASP A 3 -36.58 -8.13 -17.32
C ASP A 3 -35.27 -8.74 -16.75
N ASP A 4 -34.43 -9.32 -17.61
CA ASP A 4 -33.23 -10.08 -17.21
C ASP A 4 -31.93 -9.27 -17.39
N ARG A 5 -32.00 -8.07 -17.99
CA ARG A 5 -30.80 -7.25 -18.23
C ARG A 5 -30.50 -6.25 -17.11
N GLN A 6 -31.43 -6.02 -16.18
CA GLN A 6 -31.23 -5.15 -15.02
C GLN A 6 -30.74 -5.93 -13.76
N THR A 7 -30.81 -7.26 -13.77
CA THR A 7 -30.68 -8.09 -12.56
C THR A 7 -29.26 -8.64 -12.30
N GLN A 8 -28.22 -8.23 -13.03
CA GLN A 8 -26.88 -8.84 -12.88
C GLN A 8 -25.69 -7.87 -12.71
N PHE A 9 -25.94 -6.63 -12.30
CA PHE A 9 -24.88 -5.77 -11.73
C PHE A 9 -24.96 -5.63 -10.21
N HIS A 10 -26.06 -6.08 -9.60
CA HIS A 10 -26.25 -6.15 -8.16
C HIS A 10 -25.86 -7.55 -7.66
N LEU A 11 -24.57 -7.84 -7.50
CA LEU A 11 -24.03 -8.90 -6.61
C LEU A 11 -22.51 -9.15 -6.74
N ILE A 12 -21.73 -8.20 -7.29
CA ILE A 12 -20.27 -8.23 -7.08
C ILE A 12 -19.95 -7.30 -5.91
N GLU A 13 -20.49 -7.62 -4.74
CA GLU A 13 -19.76 -7.38 -3.49
C GLU A 13 -18.94 -8.64 -3.20
N GLU A 14 -18.08 -9.04 -4.13
CA GLU A 14 -16.98 -9.94 -3.75
C GLU A 14 -15.98 -9.08 -2.98
N GLU A 15 -16.19 -8.96 -1.67
CA GLU A 15 -15.14 -8.51 -0.78
C GLU A 15 -13.90 -9.37 -1.03
N TYR A 16 -12.80 -8.70 -1.38
CA TYR A 16 -11.53 -9.37 -1.63
C TYR A 16 -11.15 -10.26 -0.43
N THR A 17 -11.14 -11.56 -0.65
CA THR A 17 -10.66 -12.54 0.33
C THR A 17 -9.31 -13.07 -0.13
N ALA A 18 -8.29 -12.92 0.72
CA ALA A 18 -6.99 -13.53 0.45
C ALA A 18 -7.15 -15.06 0.31
N ARG A 19 -6.53 -15.64 -0.72
CA ARG A 19 -6.56 -17.09 -0.98
C ARG A 19 -5.13 -17.62 -1.05
N LYS A 20 -4.96 -18.92 -0.81
CA LYS A 20 -3.66 -19.59 -0.90
C LYS A 20 -3.01 -19.32 -2.25
N GLY A 21 -1.80 -18.77 -2.25
CA GLY A 21 -1.07 -18.37 -3.47
C GLY A 21 -1.37 -16.96 -4.01
N VAL A 22 -2.39 -16.25 -3.52
CA VAL A 22 -2.69 -14.85 -3.89
C VAL A 22 -2.79 -13.99 -2.63
N PHE A 23 -1.68 -13.32 -2.32
CA PHE A 23 -1.48 -12.57 -1.08
C PHE A 23 -1.86 -13.38 0.17
N ASP A 24 -1.37 -14.61 0.21
CA ASP A 24 -1.54 -15.56 1.31
C ASP A 24 -1.29 -14.88 2.66
N GLU A 25 -2.26 -14.98 3.57
CA GLU A 25 -2.11 -14.40 4.91
C GLU A 25 -1.13 -15.19 5.78
N ASP A 26 -0.87 -16.44 5.41
CA ASP A 26 0.15 -17.28 6.04
C ASP A 26 1.58 -16.87 5.63
N ASP A 27 1.76 -16.11 4.53
CA ASP A 27 3.06 -15.48 4.25
C ASP A 27 3.27 -14.32 5.22
N ALA A 28 4.11 -14.56 6.22
CA ALA A 28 4.45 -13.59 7.25
C ALA A 28 4.97 -12.25 6.69
N ARG A 29 5.61 -12.23 5.51
CA ARG A 29 6.04 -10.98 4.85
C ARG A 29 4.84 -10.23 4.29
N VAL A 30 3.96 -10.91 3.57
CA VAL A 30 2.74 -10.32 3.01
C VAL A 30 1.85 -9.78 4.12
N ARG A 31 1.65 -10.55 5.20
CA ARG A 31 0.87 -10.13 6.37
C ARG A 31 1.47 -8.88 7.03
N ARG A 32 2.78 -8.84 7.28
CA ARG A 32 3.46 -7.65 7.86
C ARG A 32 3.31 -6.42 6.98
N CYS A 33 3.46 -6.57 5.66
CA CYS A 33 3.26 -5.46 4.71
C CYS A 33 1.81 -4.97 4.73
N LYS A 34 0.82 -5.88 4.71
CA LYS A 34 -0.61 -5.52 4.81
C LYS A 34 -0.91 -4.76 6.10
N GLU A 35 -0.41 -5.23 7.24
CA GLU A 35 -0.60 -4.57 8.54
C GLU A 35 0.03 -3.17 8.57
N ALA A 36 1.25 -3.02 8.07
CA ALA A 36 1.93 -1.73 7.99
C ALA A 36 1.15 -0.74 7.10
N LEU A 37 0.68 -1.18 5.93
CA LEU A 37 -0.14 -0.36 5.03
C LEU A 37 -1.49 0.01 5.65
N ARG A 38 -2.13 -0.90 6.40
CA ARG A 38 -3.40 -0.65 7.11
C ARG A 38 -3.27 0.47 8.15
N ARG A 39 -2.10 0.64 8.76
CA ARG A 39 -1.81 1.69 9.75
C ARG A 39 -1.54 3.07 9.14
N LEU A 40 -1.28 3.15 7.83
CA LEU A 40 -1.17 4.43 7.14
C LEU A 40 -2.53 5.09 6.94
N SER A 41 -2.53 6.43 6.96
CA SER A 41 -3.68 7.23 6.53
C SER A 41 -4.05 6.89 5.08
N GLY A 42 -5.32 7.09 4.69
CA GLY A 42 -5.75 6.81 3.32
C GLY A 42 -4.96 7.59 2.26
N ALA A 43 -4.58 8.83 2.57
CA ALA A 43 -3.72 9.64 1.70
C ALA A 43 -2.30 9.06 1.57
N ASP A 44 -1.67 8.69 2.70
CA ASP A 44 -0.33 8.12 2.70
C ASP A 44 -0.26 6.77 1.99
N ARG A 45 -1.28 5.93 2.18
CA ARG A 45 -1.38 4.64 1.50
C ARG A 45 -1.46 4.81 -0.01
N ARG A 46 -2.33 5.72 -0.50
CA ARG A 46 -2.44 6.01 -1.94
C ARG A 46 -1.14 6.58 -2.51
N LEU A 47 -0.51 7.51 -1.79
CA LEU A 47 0.74 8.12 -2.23
C LEU A 47 1.89 7.09 -2.29
N PHE A 48 1.94 6.17 -1.32
CA PHE A 48 2.92 5.09 -1.32
C PHE A 48 2.73 4.13 -2.50
N ILE A 49 1.49 3.69 -2.74
CA ILE A 49 1.17 2.81 -3.88
C ILE A 49 1.55 3.49 -5.19
N LEU A 50 1.18 4.77 -5.34
CA LEU A 50 1.52 5.55 -6.52
C LEU A 50 3.04 5.70 -6.72
N TYR A 51 3.79 5.94 -5.64
CA TYR A 51 5.24 5.98 -5.70
C TYR A 51 5.85 4.62 -6.10
N ALA A 52 5.32 3.53 -5.55
CA ALA A 52 5.79 2.17 -5.84
C ALA A 52 5.55 1.77 -7.30
N ASP A 53 4.43 2.19 -7.89
CA ASP A 53 4.09 1.96 -9.29
C ASP A 53 4.98 2.80 -10.24
N ILE A 54 5.14 4.10 -9.94
CA ILE A 54 5.94 5.01 -10.78
C ILE A 54 7.46 4.74 -10.65
N GLY A 55 7.93 4.38 -9.45
CA GLY A 55 9.34 4.17 -9.13
C GLY A 55 10.23 5.42 -9.25
N SER A 56 9.64 6.62 -9.32
CA SER A 56 10.40 7.86 -9.58
C SER A 56 9.76 9.09 -8.95
N VAL A 57 10.49 9.71 -8.02
CA VAL A 57 10.14 10.99 -7.38
C VAL A 57 9.92 12.10 -8.41
N ARG A 58 10.74 12.13 -9.47
CA ARG A 58 10.64 13.16 -10.52
C ARG A 58 9.35 13.02 -11.34
N LYS A 59 9.02 11.81 -11.79
CA LYS A 59 7.78 11.58 -12.57
C LYS A 59 6.55 11.88 -11.71
N MET A 60 6.59 11.45 -10.45
CA MET A 60 5.52 11.71 -9.50
C MET A 60 5.35 13.20 -9.18
N SER A 61 6.44 13.97 -9.06
CA SER A 61 6.37 15.41 -8.83
C SER A 61 5.75 16.15 -10.02
N GLN A 62 6.09 15.74 -11.25
CA GLN A 62 5.48 16.26 -12.47
C GLN A 62 3.99 15.93 -12.54
N MET A 63 3.62 14.68 -12.24
CA MET A 63 2.23 14.23 -12.29
C MET A 63 1.34 14.92 -11.25
N LEU A 64 1.87 15.18 -10.05
CA LEU A 64 1.14 15.82 -8.96
C LEU A 64 1.22 17.36 -9.00
N GLY A 65 2.01 17.95 -9.89
CA GLY A 65 2.18 19.40 -9.98
C GLY A 65 2.86 20.03 -8.75
N VAL A 66 3.70 19.26 -8.03
CA VAL A 66 4.40 19.72 -6.83
C VAL A 66 5.92 19.62 -6.99
N SER A 67 6.66 20.23 -6.07
CA SER A 67 8.13 20.17 -6.11
C SER A 67 8.65 18.75 -5.85
N LYS A 68 9.83 18.44 -6.42
CA LYS A 68 10.52 17.17 -6.16
C LYS A 68 10.82 16.96 -4.67
N SER A 69 11.20 18.02 -3.95
CA SER A 69 11.47 17.95 -2.51
C SER A 69 10.22 17.64 -1.70
N THR A 70 9.05 18.19 -2.08
CA THR A 70 7.76 17.84 -1.46
C THR A 70 7.49 16.33 -1.57
N VAL A 71 7.65 15.75 -2.76
CA VAL A 71 7.46 14.30 -2.96
C VAL A 71 8.49 13.50 -2.15
N GLN A 72 9.78 13.89 -2.22
CA GLN A 72 10.85 13.20 -1.51
C GLN A 72 10.61 13.18 0.01
N ASN A 73 10.28 14.32 0.59
CA ASN A 73 10.00 14.46 2.02
C ASN A 73 8.82 13.56 2.41
N ARG A 74 7.73 13.62 1.63
CA ARG A 74 6.54 12.83 1.95
C ARG A 74 6.76 11.32 1.82
N VAL A 75 7.45 10.87 0.76
CA VAL A 75 7.81 9.45 0.59
C VAL A 75 8.72 8.98 1.73
N THR A 76 9.66 9.82 2.16
CA THR A 76 10.57 9.52 3.28
C THR A 76 9.81 9.40 4.59
N GLU A 77 8.88 10.30 4.87
CA GLU A 77 7.99 10.22 6.04
C GLU A 77 7.15 8.95 6.03
N ILE A 78 6.53 8.61 4.89
CA ILE A 78 5.70 7.40 4.79
C ILE A 78 6.56 6.15 4.99
N ARG A 79 7.76 6.10 4.41
CA ARG A 79 8.72 5.02 4.64
C ARG A 79 9.04 4.88 6.14
N ARG A 80 9.30 5.99 6.84
CA ARG A 80 9.55 5.97 8.29
C ARG A 80 8.37 5.38 9.06
N LYS A 81 7.14 5.84 8.77
CA LYS A 81 5.91 5.32 9.40
C LYS A 81 5.74 3.82 9.17
N ILE A 82 6.02 3.32 7.96
CA ILE A 82 5.96 1.89 7.64
C ILE A 82 6.96 1.12 8.51
N ILE A 83 8.22 1.56 8.58
CA ILE A 83 9.28 0.90 9.36
C ILE A 83 8.93 0.89 10.85
N GLU A 84 8.51 2.03 11.41
CA GLU A 84 8.11 2.15 12.82
C GLU A 84 6.89 1.28 13.15
N SER A 85 6.00 1.08 12.18
CA SER A 85 4.81 0.25 12.36
C SER A 85 5.11 -1.25 12.33
N MET A 86 6.28 -1.68 11.84
CA MET A 86 6.65 -3.09 11.86
C MET A 86 7.17 -3.45 13.26
N PRO A 87 6.66 -4.51 13.91
CA PRO A 87 7.17 -4.96 15.20
C PRO A 87 8.62 -5.45 15.03
N GLN A 88 9.54 -4.52 15.25
CA GLN A 88 10.96 -4.67 15.51
C GLN A 88 11.67 -5.80 14.76
N ALA A 89 12.37 -5.45 13.68
CA ALA A 89 13.70 -5.98 13.46
C ALA A 89 14.65 -5.39 14.53
N ARG A 90 14.46 -5.69 15.83
CA ARG A 90 15.52 -5.48 16.85
C ARG A 90 16.53 -6.60 16.70
N ARG A 91 17.37 -6.55 15.66
CA ARG A 91 18.66 -7.23 15.66
C ARG A 91 19.62 -6.38 14.83
N ASN A 92 20.81 -6.15 15.40
CA ASN A 92 22.00 -5.53 14.81
C ASN A 92 22.18 -4.01 15.07
N GLN A 93 22.18 -3.62 16.35
CA GLN A 93 23.10 -2.58 16.86
C GLN A 93 23.91 -3.08 18.06
N GLU A 94 24.15 -4.39 18.14
CA GLU A 94 25.18 -4.98 18.98
C GLU A 94 26.08 -5.80 18.06
N ASN A 95 27.38 -5.49 18.08
CA ASN A 95 28.49 -6.02 17.27
C ASN A 95 28.83 -5.22 16.00
N GLU A 96 29.51 -4.09 16.20
CA GLU A 96 30.89 -3.88 15.73
C GLU A 96 31.58 -2.80 16.57
#